data_AF-A0A9W8R2K3-F1
#
_entry.id   AF-A0A9W8R2K3-F1
#
_cell.length_a   1.000
_cell.length_b   1.000
_cell.length_c   1.000
_cell.angle_alpha   90.00
_cell.angle_beta   90.00
_cell.angle_gamma   90.00
#
_symmetry.space_group_name_H-M   'P 1'
#
loop_
_entity.id
_entity.type
_entity.pdbx_description
1 polymer ?
#
loop_
_entity_poly.entity_id
_entity_poly.type
_entity_poly.pdbx_seq_one_letter_code
_entity_poly.pdbx_strand_id
1 'polypeptide(L)'
;MSGISSTPPQGPPGFGNYPAVSRAWLKRMVTILEIRGQLSHVAWKRALGKLRELLLLPQDPSAFVPLHILSVAKKACDEDFEHLEDFIHEAEANPMLLVNRQRPVSAWSAQCMARMVGFEASHEDDSEWWMASGIKFLVEDLDEDVYIRIHYARRRFIQAHDHCYALDNIEKGREVACKGLHHMKAFVHLHQNGRVLAQVGKHIEELQKFIRDKGLGGRLPSFY
;
A
#
# COMPACT_ATOMS: atom_id res chain seq x y z
N MET A 1 -18.77 -27.67 -8.72
CA MET A 1 -18.45 -26.43 -9.44
C MET A 1 -19.35 -25.34 -8.88
N SER A 2 -18.85 -24.58 -7.90
CA SER A 2 -19.64 -23.58 -7.18
C SER A 2 -19.25 -22.21 -7.70
N GLY A 3 -20.11 -21.60 -8.52
CA GLY A 3 -19.95 -20.24 -8.99
C GLY A 3 -20.25 -19.26 -7.87
N ILE A 4 -19.24 -18.50 -7.45
CA ILE A 4 -19.43 -17.37 -6.56
C ILE A 4 -19.92 -16.21 -7.43
N SER A 5 -21.19 -15.86 -7.28
CA SER A 5 -21.79 -14.65 -7.83
C SER A 5 -21.08 -13.42 -7.23
N SER A 6 -20.23 -12.77 -8.03
CA SER A 6 -19.62 -11.48 -7.71
C SER A 6 -20.60 -10.37 -8.10
N THR A 7 -21.55 -10.10 -7.22
CA THR A 7 -22.42 -8.92 -7.37
C THR A 7 -21.58 -7.68 -7.02
N PRO A 8 -21.44 -6.68 -7.92
CA PRO A 8 -20.80 -5.42 -7.58
C PRO A 8 -21.52 -4.79 -6.38
N PRO A 9 -20.84 -4.01 -5.52
CA PRO A 9 -21.51 -3.31 -4.43
C PRO A 9 -22.55 -2.35 -5.04
N GLN A 10 -23.81 -2.78 -5.03
CA GLN A 10 -24.93 -1.91 -5.35
C GLN A 10 -25.06 -0.94 -4.19
N GLY A 11 -25.05 0.36 -4.49
CA GLY A 11 -25.45 1.38 -3.53
C GLY A 11 -26.84 1.04 -2.97
N PRO A 12 -27.16 1.51 -1.75
CA PRO A 12 -28.42 1.15 -1.09
C PRO A 12 -29.63 1.47 -1.98
N PRO A 13 -30.66 0.59 -2.03
CA PRO A 13 -31.78 0.76 -2.94
C PRO A 13 -32.61 2.01 -2.60
N GLY A 14 -32.97 2.81 -3.62
CA GLY A 14 -33.99 3.87 -3.49
C GLY A 14 -33.67 5.29 -3.99
N PHE A 15 -32.61 5.54 -4.76
CA PHE A 15 -32.17 6.93 -5.01
C PHE A 15 -31.87 7.26 -6.48
N GLY A 16 -32.80 7.95 -7.15
CA GLY A 16 -32.43 8.95 -8.15
C GLY A 16 -31.85 10.19 -7.45
N ASN A 17 -30.81 10.80 -8.01
CA ASN A 17 -30.16 12.06 -7.57
C ASN A 17 -28.91 11.99 -6.68
N TYR A 18 -28.11 10.92 -6.73
CA TYR A 18 -26.70 11.08 -6.33
C TYR A 18 -25.91 11.76 -7.45
N PRO A 19 -25.01 12.70 -7.13
CA PRO A 19 -24.21 13.38 -8.15
C PRO A 19 -23.30 12.36 -8.81
N ALA A 20 -23.40 12.23 -10.13
CA ALA A 20 -22.59 11.31 -10.91
C ALA A 20 -21.28 11.97 -11.35
N VAL A 21 -20.20 11.18 -11.44
CA VAL A 21 -18.98 11.62 -12.11
C VAL A 21 -19.09 11.35 -13.60
N SER A 22 -18.61 12.29 -14.42
CA SER A 22 -18.59 12.06 -15.86
C SER A 22 -17.59 10.96 -16.23
N ARG A 23 -17.90 10.20 -17.28
CA ARG A 23 -16.94 9.26 -17.89
C ARG A 23 -15.60 9.91 -18.24
N ALA A 24 -15.61 11.19 -18.64
CA ALA A 24 -14.39 11.94 -18.93
C ALA A 24 -13.51 12.15 -17.68
N TRP A 25 -14.12 12.44 -16.52
CA TRP A 25 -13.41 12.53 -15.25
C TRP A 25 -12.80 11.17 -14.87
N LEU A 26 -13.59 10.09 -14.99
CA LEU A 26 -13.13 8.75 -14.64
C LEU A 26 -11.96 8.28 -15.52
N LYS A 27 -12.00 8.55 -16.83
CA LYS A 27 -10.89 8.29 -17.74
C LYS A 27 -9.62 9.03 -17.34
N ARG A 28 -9.71 10.32 -17.00
CA ARG A 28 -8.55 11.08 -16.52
C ARG A 28 -7.96 10.48 -15.25
N MET A 29 -8.80 10.06 -14.31
CA MET A 29 -8.32 9.46 -13.07
C MET A 29 -7.60 8.13 -13.31
N VAL A 30 -8.14 7.27 -14.19
CA VAL A 30 -7.49 6.03 -14.62
C VAL A 30 -6.14 6.33 -15.26
N THR A 31 -6.05 7.28 -16.19
CA THR A 31 -4.78 7.68 -16.83
C THR A 31 -3.75 8.18 -15.82
N ILE A 32 -4.15 9.02 -14.85
CA ILE A 32 -3.24 9.49 -13.80
C ILE A 32 -2.69 8.32 -12.97
N LEU A 33 -3.56 7.36 -12.61
CA LEU A 33 -3.16 6.16 -11.88
C LEU A 33 -2.40 5.14 -12.74
N GLU A 34 -2.40 5.25 -14.06
CA GLU A 34 -1.56 4.43 -14.95
C GLU A 34 -0.14 5.00 -15.05
N ILE A 35 0.01 6.31 -14.97
CA ILE A 35 1.31 7.01 -15.03
C ILE A 35 2.18 6.75 -13.79
N ARG A 36 1.60 6.25 -12.69
CA ARG A 36 2.28 6.01 -11.40
C ARG A 36 3.47 5.04 -11.42
N GLY A 37 3.86 4.50 -12.57
CA GLY A 37 4.94 3.53 -12.71
C GLY A 37 4.62 2.17 -12.11
N GLN A 38 5.55 1.22 -12.27
CA GLN A 38 5.42 -0.16 -11.78
C GLN A 38 5.48 -0.25 -10.24
N LEU A 39 6.15 0.69 -9.57
CA LEU A 39 6.41 0.68 -8.12
C LEU A 39 5.36 1.45 -7.32
N SER A 40 4.11 0.98 -7.36
CA SER A 40 3.01 1.65 -6.67
C SER A 40 2.38 0.78 -5.61
N HIS A 41 1.94 1.39 -4.51
CA HIS A 41 1.26 0.68 -3.44
C HIS A 41 0.11 -0.21 -3.95
N VAL A 42 -0.01 -1.43 -3.40
CA VAL A 42 -0.99 -2.45 -3.82
C VAL A 42 -2.43 -1.94 -3.78
N ALA A 43 -2.74 -1.06 -2.83
CA ALA A 43 -4.05 -0.42 -2.74
C ALA A 43 -4.38 0.44 -3.97
N TRP A 44 -3.39 1.14 -4.55
CA TRP A 44 -3.57 1.90 -5.80
C TRP A 44 -3.73 0.97 -7.00
N LYS A 45 -3.08 -0.20 -6.99
CA LYS A 45 -3.31 -1.25 -8.01
C LYS A 45 -4.74 -1.76 -7.98
N ARG A 46 -5.26 -2.08 -6.80
CA ARG A 46 -6.67 -2.47 -6.61
C ARG A 46 -7.62 -1.35 -7.00
N ALA A 47 -7.33 -0.10 -6.60
CA ALA A 47 -8.15 1.06 -6.97
C ALA A 47 -8.23 1.25 -8.48
N LEU A 48 -7.11 1.17 -9.20
CA LEU A 48 -7.08 1.24 -10.65
C LEU A 48 -7.94 0.14 -11.28
N GLY A 49 -7.87 -1.10 -10.80
CA GLY A 49 -8.74 -2.20 -11.24
C GLY A 49 -10.22 -1.86 -11.10
N LYS A 50 -10.64 -1.40 -9.91
CA LYS A 50 -12.03 -1.01 -9.64
C LYS A 50 -12.48 0.18 -10.49
N LEU A 51 -11.63 1.19 -10.69
CA LEU A 51 -11.97 2.35 -11.53
C LEU A 51 -12.10 1.97 -13.02
N ARG A 52 -11.32 1.01 -13.50
CA ARG A 52 -11.48 0.44 -14.85
C ARG A 52 -12.79 -0.32 -14.99
N GLU A 53 -13.19 -1.09 -13.99
CA GLU A 53 -14.51 -1.74 -13.97
C GLU A 53 -15.65 -0.71 -14.04
N LEU A 54 -15.53 0.41 -13.32
CA LEU A 54 -16.51 1.51 -13.41
C LEU A 54 -16.61 2.11 -14.81
N LEU A 55 -15.53 2.13 -15.62
CA LEU A 55 -15.58 2.59 -17.01
C LEU A 55 -16.38 1.65 -17.92
N LEU A 56 -16.54 0.39 -17.55
CA LEU A 56 -17.30 -0.59 -18.32
C LEU A 56 -18.80 -0.50 -18.08
N LEU A 57 -19.23 0.19 -17.01
CA LEU A 57 -20.64 0.38 -16.72
C LEU A 57 -21.33 1.23 -17.81
N PRO A 58 -22.60 0.93 -18.16
CA PRO A 58 -23.33 1.68 -19.18
C PRO A 58 -23.74 3.08 -18.72
N GLN A 59 -23.85 3.29 -17.41
CA GLN A 59 -24.24 4.57 -16.81
C GLN A 59 -23.08 5.19 -16.02
N ASP A 60 -23.10 6.51 -15.90
CA ASP A 60 -22.11 7.25 -15.10
C ASP A 60 -22.27 6.89 -13.61
N PRO A 61 -21.18 6.51 -12.91
CA PRO A 61 -21.28 6.09 -11.53
C PRO A 61 -21.49 7.29 -10.59
N SER A 62 -22.18 7.05 -9.47
CA SER A 62 -22.27 8.00 -8.36
C SER A 62 -20.86 8.41 -7.90
N ALA A 63 -20.63 9.70 -7.66
CA ALA A 63 -19.37 10.28 -7.21
C ALA A 63 -18.86 9.70 -5.88
N PHE A 64 -19.76 9.14 -5.06
CA PHE A 64 -19.41 8.46 -3.82
C PHE A 64 -18.59 7.19 -4.05
N VAL A 65 -18.81 6.47 -5.16
CA VAL A 65 -18.12 5.21 -5.46
C VAL A 65 -16.63 5.42 -5.77
N PRO A 66 -16.22 6.26 -6.74
CA PRO A 66 -14.81 6.53 -6.97
C PRO A 66 -14.17 7.27 -5.80
N LEU A 67 -14.90 8.15 -5.10
CA LEU A 67 -14.39 8.77 -3.87
C LEU A 67 -14.00 7.72 -2.82
N HIS A 68 -14.89 6.75 -2.58
CA HIS A 68 -14.62 5.69 -1.62
C HIS A 68 -13.42 4.83 -2.03
N ILE A 69 -13.36 4.42 -3.31
CA ILE A 69 -12.24 3.63 -3.85
C ILE A 69 -10.91 4.36 -3.64
N LEU A 70 -10.84 5.63 -4.01
CA LEU A 70 -9.63 6.44 -3.91
C LEU A 70 -9.24 6.71 -2.46
N SER A 71 -10.20 6.98 -1.59
CA SER A 71 -9.95 7.29 -0.18
C SER A 71 -9.47 6.07 0.61
N VAL A 72 -10.05 4.90 0.36
CA VAL A 72 -9.56 3.63 0.94
C VAL A 72 -8.13 3.35 0.49
N ALA A 73 -7.83 3.56 -0.79
CA ALA A 73 -6.49 3.34 -1.31
C ALA A 73 -5.47 4.33 -0.76
N LYS A 74 -5.85 5.60 -0.63
CA LYS A 74 -5.03 6.63 0.01
C LYS A 74 -4.71 6.26 1.44
N LYS A 75 -5.73 5.99 2.25
CA LYS A 75 -5.57 5.64 3.67
C LYS A 75 -4.64 4.44 3.86
N ALA A 76 -4.88 3.35 3.13
CA ALA A 76 -4.04 2.15 3.24
C ALA A 76 -2.59 2.42 2.80
N CYS A 77 -2.38 3.26 1.80
CA CYS A 77 -1.06 3.70 1.38
C CYS A 77 -0.39 4.51 2.49
N ASP A 78 -1.04 5.58 2.97
CA ASP A 78 -0.51 6.45 4.02
C ASP A 78 -0.14 5.63 5.28
N GLU A 79 -1.00 4.70 5.71
CA GLU A 79 -0.75 3.84 6.87
C GLU A 79 0.52 3.00 6.72
N ASP A 80 0.78 2.39 5.56
CA ASP A 80 2.02 1.62 5.36
C ASP A 80 3.26 2.52 5.31
N PHE A 81 3.16 3.73 4.75
CA PHE A 81 4.27 4.70 4.73
C PHE A 81 4.57 5.23 6.13
N GLU A 82 3.56 5.72 6.83
CA GLU A 82 3.66 6.24 8.20
C GLU A 82 4.23 5.18 9.13
N HIS A 83 3.67 3.96 9.13
CA HIS A 83 4.19 2.88 9.98
C HIS A 83 5.64 2.50 9.65
N LEU A 84 6.04 2.49 8.36
CA LEU A 84 7.42 2.15 8.00
C LEU A 84 8.40 3.25 8.42
N GLU A 85 8.04 4.52 8.18
CA GLU A 85 8.88 5.67 8.53
C GLU A 85 9.00 5.85 10.04
N ASP A 86 7.89 5.74 10.78
CA ASP A 86 7.87 5.79 12.25
C ASP A 86 8.73 4.67 12.83
N PHE A 87 8.58 3.45 12.33
CA PHE A 87 9.40 2.33 12.79
C PHE A 87 10.90 2.56 12.50
N ILE A 88 11.24 3.09 11.33
CA ILE A 88 12.64 3.42 11.01
C ILE A 88 13.17 4.44 12.01
N HIS A 89 12.41 5.49 12.30
CA HIS A 89 12.79 6.53 13.26
C HIS A 89 12.98 5.96 14.67
N GLU A 90 12.05 5.14 15.15
CA GLU A 90 12.13 4.48 16.44
C GLU A 90 13.33 3.52 16.52
N ALA A 91 13.60 2.76 15.44
CA ALA A 91 14.71 1.83 15.38
C ALA A 91 16.08 2.53 15.32
N GLU A 92 16.16 3.74 14.78
CA GLU A 92 17.35 4.59 14.85
C GLU A 92 17.63 5.05 16.29
N ALA A 93 16.58 5.43 17.02
CA ALA A 93 16.69 5.82 18.43
C ALA A 93 16.96 4.62 19.35
N ASN A 94 16.41 3.45 19.02
CA ASN A 94 16.53 2.22 19.79
C ASN A 94 16.74 0.99 18.89
N PRO A 95 18.01 0.66 18.56
CA PRO A 95 18.34 -0.49 17.73
C PRO A 95 17.90 -1.85 18.30
N MET A 96 17.54 -1.93 19.59
CA MET A 96 17.04 -3.17 20.18
C MET A 96 15.68 -3.59 19.63
N LEU A 97 14.91 -2.66 19.06
CA LEU A 97 13.66 -2.96 18.37
C LEU A 97 13.86 -3.90 17.17
N LEU A 98 15.01 -3.78 16.49
CA LEU A 98 15.35 -4.57 15.29
C LEU A 98 15.57 -6.07 15.59
N VAL A 99 15.82 -6.41 16.86
CA VAL A 99 16.08 -7.78 17.31
C VAL A 99 15.04 -8.25 18.32
N ASN A 100 13.87 -7.61 18.38
CA ASN A 100 12.80 -7.98 19.30
C ASN A 100 12.28 -9.40 19.01
N ARG A 101 12.30 -10.27 20.02
CA ARG A 101 11.88 -11.67 19.91
C ARG A 101 10.36 -11.85 19.81
N GLN A 102 9.59 -10.95 20.41
CA GLN A 102 8.12 -11.02 20.41
C GLN A 102 7.52 -10.51 19.11
N ARG A 103 8.22 -9.60 18.43
CA ARG A 103 7.81 -9.02 17.15
C ARG A 103 8.98 -8.98 16.18
N PRO A 104 9.32 -10.12 15.55
CA PRO A 104 10.41 -10.17 14.58
C PRO A 104 10.14 -9.27 13.38
N VAL A 105 11.00 -8.28 13.19
CA VAL A 105 10.86 -7.25 12.15
C VAL A 105 10.99 -7.83 10.74
N SER A 106 11.61 -9.00 10.59
CA SER A 106 11.94 -9.61 9.29
C SER A 106 10.70 -9.87 8.41
N ALA A 107 9.63 -10.43 8.98
CA ALA A 107 8.40 -10.75 8.24
C ALA A 107 7.62 -9.47 7.93
N TRP A 108 7.27 -8.72 8.98
CA TRP A 108 6.53 -7.46 8.89
C TRP A 108 7.14 -6.50 7.88
N SER A 109 8.44 -6.20 7.99
CA SER A 109 9.11 -5.21 7.13
C SER A 109 9.11 -5.65 5.68
N ALA A 110 9.31 -6.94 5.41
CA ALA A 110 9.25 -7.48 4.06
C ALA A 110 7.84 -7.36 3.46
N GLN A 111 6.81 -7.71 4.23
CA GLN A 111 5.41 -7.61 3.79
C GLN A 111 4.98 -6.15 3.57
N CYS A 112 5.35 -5.25 4.49
CA CYS A 112 5.09 -3.80 4.37
C CYS A 112 5.74 -3.21 3.12
N MET A 113 7.06 -3.38 2.96
CA MET A 113 7.76 -2.88 1.77
C MET A 113 7.22 -3.51 0.47
N ALA A 114 6.81 -4.79 0.50
CA ALA A 114 6.21 -5.43 -0.66
C ALA A 114 4.86 -4.80 -1.05
N ARG A 115 3.98 -4.49 -0.08
CA ARG A 115 2.73 -3.76 -0.34
C ARG A 115 2.99 -2.40 -0.97
N MET A 116 4.00 -1.68 -0.51
CA MET A 116 4.38 -0.36 -1.03
C MET A 116 4.82 -0.36 -2.50
N VAL A 117 5.23 -1.51 -3.03
CA VAL A 117 5.60 -1.67 -4.44
C VAL A 117 4.66 -2.59 -5.22
N GLY A 118 3.47 -2.86 -4.68
CA GLY A 118 2.35 -3.39 -5.44
C GLY A 118 2.10 -4.89 -5.29
N PHE A 119 2.75 -5.55 -4.32
CA PHE A 119 2.52 -6.95 -4.00
C PHE A 119 1.44 -7.13 -2.95
N GLU A 120 0.69 -8.21 -3.12
CA GLU A 120 -0.35 -8.63 -2.19
C GLU A 120 0.29 -9.36 -1.01
N ALA A 121 0.37 -8.68 0.13
CA ALA A 121 0.88 -9.24 1.38
C ALA A 121 -0.06 -8.93 2.55
N SER A 122 -0.16 -9.86 3.50
CA SER A 122 -0.94 -9.66 4.74
C SER A 122 -0.31 -8.59 5.64
N HIS A 123 -1.14 -7.95 6.47
CA HIS A 123 -0.67 -7.13 7.60
C HIS A 123 -0.27 -7.99 8.81
N GLU A 124 -0.63 -9.27 8.81
CA GLU A 124 -0.19 -10.24 9.80
C GLU A 124 1.19 -10.78 9.45
N ASP A 125 2.05 -10.94 10.45
CA ASP A 125 3.41 -11.42 10.28
C ASP A 125 3.43 -12.86 9.76
N ASP A 126 3.90 -13.04 8.53
CA ASP A 126 4.09 -14.36 7.91
C ASP A 126 5.54 -14.49 7.41
N SER A 127 6.34 -15.25 8.17
CA SER A 127 7.75 -15.47 7.86
C SER A 127 7.95 -16.27 6.58
N GLU A 128 7.02 -17.14 6.22
CA GLU A 128 7.09 -18.02 5.06
C GLU A 128 6.59 -17.33 3.79
N TRP A 129 5.73 -16.31 3.93
CA TRP A 129 5.16 -15.57 2.80
C TRP A 129 6.21 -15.09 1.81
N TRP A 130 7.31 -14.49 2.27
CA TRP A 130 8.36 -13.98 1.37
C TRP A 130 9.03 -15.10 0.56
N MET A 131 9.17 -16.30 1.14
CA MET A 131 9.79 -17.45 0.47
C MET A 131 8.83 -18.11 -0.52
N ALA A 132 7.55 -18.22 -0.16
CA ALA A 132 6.52 -18.83 -1.01
C ALA A 132 6.05 -17.92 -2.15
N SER A 133 6.01 -16.61 -1.90
CA SER A 133 5.43 -15.61 -2.80
C SER A 133 6.49 -14.87 -3.62
N GLY A 134 7.72 -14.78 -3.10
CA GLY A 134 8.68 -13.74 -3.46
C GLY A 134 9.63 -14.01 -4.62
N ILE A 135 9.52 -15.12 -5.34
CA ILE A 135 10.49 -15.45 -6.41
C ILE A 135 9.85 -15.57 -7.79
N LYS A 136 8.60 -16.06 -7.89
CA LYS A 136 8.04 -16.48 -9.18
C LYS A 136 7.52 -15.32 -10.06
N PHE A 137 7.29 -14.14 -9.48
CA PHE A 137 6.71 -12.97 -10.17
C PHE A 137 7.52 -11.68 -9.97
N LEU A 138 8.63 -11.72 -9.21
CA LEU A 138 9.35 -10.52 -8.78
C LEU A 138 10.47 -10.07 -9.73
N VAL A 139 10.94 -10.93 -10.63
CA VAL A 139 12.15 -10.70 -11.42
C VAL A 139 11.87 -10.12 -12.81
N GLU A 140 10.65 -10.28 -13.35
CA GLU A 140 10.34 -9.83 -14.73
C GLU A 140 9.74 -8.41 -14.81
N ASP A 141 9.04 -7.94 -13.75
CA ASP A 141 8.25 -6.70 -13.77
C ASP A 141 8.71 -5.61 -12.77
N LEU A 142 9.73 -5.88 -11.94
CA LEU A 142 10.16 -4.98 -10.86
C LEU A 142 11.57 -4.42 -11.10
N ASP A 143 11.79 -3.22 -10.57
CA ASP A 143 13.12 -2.66 -10.36
C ASP A 143 13.96 -3.59 -9.46
N GLU A 144 15.07 -4.09 -10.00
CA GLU A 144 15.99 -5.01 -9.32
C GLU A 144 16.47 -4.44 -7.98
N ASP A 145 16.68 -3.12 -7.89
CA ASP A 145 17.14 -2.46 -6.68
C ASP A 145 16.11 -2.58 -5.55
N VAL A 146 14.82 -2.44 -5.87
CA VAL A 146 13.73 -2.56 -4.91
C VAL A 146 13.71 -3.96 -4.31
N TYR A 147 13.75 -4.99 -5.16
CA TYR A 147 13.79 -6.37 -4.70
C TYR A 147 14.99 -6.63 -3.79
N ILE A 148 16.17 -6.18 -4.23
CA ILE A 148 17.42 -6.31 -3.48
C ILE A 148 17.30 -5.67 -2.10
N ARG A 149 16.68 -4.48 -1.98
CA ARG A 149 16.52 -3.83 -0.67
C ARG A 149 15.62 -4.62 0.26
N ILE A 150 14.45 -5.08 -0.21
CA ILE A 150 13.52 -5.86 0.63
C ILE A 150 14.17 -7.17 1.07
N HIS A 151 14.77 -7.89 0.12
CA HIS A 151 15.40 -9.17 0.36
C HIS A 151 16.55 -9.05 1.37
N TYR A 152 17.45 -8.07 1.18
CA TYR A 152 18.57 -7.90 2.09
C TYR A 152 18.17 -7.39 3.45
N ALA A 153 17.21 -6.47 3.57
CA ALA A 153 16.67 -6.05 4.86
C ALA A 153 16.19 -7.26 5.67
N ARG A 154 15.28 -8.07 5.09
CA ARG A 154 14.76 -9.30 5.71
C ARG A 154 15.87 -10.25 6.13
N ARG A 155 16.80 -10.54 5.22
CA ARG A 155 17.91 -11.48 5.47
C ARG A 155 18.79 -11.01 6.63
N ARG A 156 19.08 -9.71 6.72
CA ARG A 156 19.86 -9.15 7.83
C ARG A 156 19.14 -9.25 9.16
N PHE A 157 17.82 -9.03 9.21
CA PHE A 157 17.07 -9.21 10.46
C PHE A 157 17.04 -10.66 10.94
N ILE A 158 16.92 -11.62 10.04
CA ILE A 158 17.03 -13.05 10.39
C ILE A 158 18.41 -13.35 10.98
N GLN A 159 19.47 -12.93 10.29
CA GLN A 159 20.85 -13.12 10.77
C GLN A 159 21.12 -12.44 12.11
N ALA A 160 20.57 -11.23 12.31
CA ALA A 160 20.67 -10.49 13.56
C ALA A 160 20.01 -11.25 14.71
N HIS A 161 18.83 -11.80 14.47
CA HIS A 161 18.11 -12.63 15.44
C HIS A 161 18.91 -13.89 15.81
N ASP A 162 19.48 -14.59 14.84
CA ASP A 162 20.33 -15.77 15.09
C ASP A 162 21.56 -15.41 15.93
N HIS A 163 22.23 -14.29 15.62
CA HIS A 163 23.35 -13.81 16.42
C HIS A 163 22.94 -13.50 17.86
N CYS A 164 21.83 -12.82 18.08
CA CYS A 164 21.36 -12.48 19.43
C CYS A 164 20.98 -13.72 20.25
N TYR A 165 20.24 -14.67 19.66
CA TYR A 165 19.53 -15.68 20.45
C TYR A 165 20.04 -17.11 20.28
N ALA A 166 20.64 -17.45 19.13
CA ALA A 166 21.23 -18.77 18.92
C ALA A 166 22.72 -18.79 19.30
N LEU A 167 23.42 -17.66 19.07
CA LEU A 167 24.86 -17.53 19.31
C LEU A 167 25.21 -16.68 20.54
N ASP A 168 24.19 -16.17 21.26
CA ASP A 168 24.34 -15.31 22.45
C ASP A 168 25.28 -14.11 22.23
N ASN A 169 25.27 -13.55 21.01
CA ASN A 169 26.13 -12.45 20.60
C ASN A 169 25.29 -11.24 20.20
N ILE A 170 24.79 -10.55 21.22
CA ILE A 170 23.89 -9.38 21.09
C ILE A 170 24.58 -8.24 20.33
N GLU A 171 25.86 -7.99 20.58
CA GLU A 171 26.59 -6.91 19.90
C GLU A 171 26.66 -7.16 18.38
N LYS A 172 27.00 -8.39 17.97
CA LYS A 172 27.01 -8.76 16.55
C LYS A 172 25.61 -8.74 15.95
N GLY A 173 24.62 -9.22 16.69
CA GLY A 173 23.23 -9.17 16.27
C GLY A 173 22.78 -7.74 15.97
N ARG A 174 23.07 -6.80 16.88
CA ARG A 174 22.81 -5.37 16.70
C ARG A 174 23.51 -4.80 15.45
N GLU A 175 24.80 -5.08 15.26
CA GLU A 175 25.55 -4.63 14.09
C GLU A 175 24.89 -5.10 12.77
N VAL A 176 24.47 -6.38 12.73
CA VAL A 176 23.82 -6.95 11.57
C VAL A 176 22.42 -6.37 11.37
N ALA A 177 21.67 -6.13 12.44
CA ALA A 177 20.35 -5.49 12.39
C ALA A 177 20.43 -4.07 11.80
N CYS A 178 21.43 -3.27 12.19
CA CYS A 178 21.66 -1.93 11.61
C CYS A 178 21.91 -1.97 10.10
N LYS A 179 22.53 -3.04 9.57
CA LYS A 179 22.66 -3.24 8.12
C LYS A 179 21.30 -3.50 7.46
N GLY A 180 20.39 -4.20 8.15
CA GLY A 180 19.01 -4.38 7.70
C GLY A 180 18.25 -3.05 7.65
N LEU A 181 18.37 -2.24 8.71
CA LEU A 181 17.79 -0.90 8.77
C LEU A 181 18.30 0.01 7.64
N HIS A 182 19.60 -0.06 7.31
CA HIS A 182 20.15 0.67 6.17
C HIS A 182 19.45 0.32 4.85
N HIS A 183 19.12 -0.95 4.62
CA HIS A 183 18.39 -1.38 3.43
C HIS A 183 16.93 -0.91 3.43
N MET A 184 16.24 -0.90 4.59
CA MET A 184 14.90 -0.32 4.71
C MET A 184 14.90 1.17 4.38
N LYS A 185 15.86 1.92 4.92
CA LYS A 185 16.01 3.35 4.60
C LYS A 185 16.26 3.56 3.10
N ALA A 186 17.17 2.80 2.51
CA ALA A 186 17.43 2.89 1.08
C ALA A 186 16.18 2.58 0.24
N PHE A 187 15.37 1.61 0.66
CA PHE A 187 14.09 1.30 0.01
C PHE A 187 13.13 2.49 -0.01
N VAL A 188 12.95 3.20 1.12
CA VAL A 188 12.07 4.39 1.20
C VAL A 188 12.47 5.44 0.16
N HIS A 189 13.77 5.62 -0.09
CA HIS A 189 14.28 6.59 -1.06
C HIS A 189 14.03 6.19 -2.53
N LEU A 190 13.74 4.91 -2.81
CA LEU A 190 13.38 4.45 -4.15
C LEU A 190 11.93 4.78 -4.52
N HIS A 191 11.09 5.18 -3.56
CA HIS A 191 9.69 5.45 -3.82
C HIS A 191 9.48 6.82 -4.49
N GLN A 192 9.10 6.84 -5.77
CA GLN A 192 8.98 8.07 -6.57
C GLN A 192 7.55 8.58 -6.80
N ASN A 193 6.54 8.12 -6.06
CA ASN A 193 5.14 8.42 -6.39
C ASN A 193 4.58 9.72 -5.82
N GLY A 194 5.34 10.49 -5.04
CA GLY A 194 4.81 11.67 -4.33
C GLY A 194 4.05 12.65 -5.23
N ARG A 195 4.52 12.88 -6.47
CA ARG A 195 3.84 13.78 -7.43
C ARG A 195 2.49 13.23 -7.91
N VAL A 196 2.42 11.95 -8.24
CA VAL A 196 1.18 11.31 -8.71
C VAL A 196 0.17 11.20 -7.57
N LEU A 197 0.62 10.83 -6.38
CA LEU A 197 -0.24 10.76 -5.19
C LEU A 197 -0.78 12.13 -4.78
N ALA A 198 0.03 13.19 -4.88
CA ALA A 198 -0.44 14.55 -4.68
C ALA A 198 -1.52 14.96 -5.70
N GLN A 199 -1.39 14.54 -6.96
CA GLN A 199 -2.40 14.79 -7.98
C GLN A 199 -3.70 14.01 -7.71
N VAL A 200 -3.60 12.75 -7.28
CA VAL A 200 -4.76 11.95 -6.85
C VAL A 200 -5.45 12.60 -5.64
N GLY A 201 -4.67 13.11 -4.68
CA GLY A 201 -5.18 13.84 -3.51
C GLY A 201 -6.05 15.03 -3.89
N LYS A 202 -5.59 15.86 -4.84
CA LYS A 202 -6.40 16.97 -5.38
C LYS A 202 -7.73 16.51 -5.96
N HIS A 203 -7.73 15.40 -6.70
CA HIS A 203 -8.97 14.86 -7.26
C HIS A 203 -9.92 14.28 -6.20
N ILE A 204 -9.40 13.75 -5.10
CA ILE A 204 -10.21 13.36 -3.94
C ILE A 204 -10.89 14.60 -3.34
N GLU A 205 -10.14 15.67 -3.10
CA GLU A 205 -10.67 16.94 -2.56
C GLU A 205 -11.73 17.56 -3.48
N GLU A 206 -11.49 17.54 -4.81
CA GLU A 206 -12.43 17.99 -5.83
C GLU A 206 -13.75 17.20 -5.79
N LEU A 207 -13.68 15.87 -5.66
CA LEU A 207 -14.87 15.02 -5.54
C LEU A 207 -15.66 15.31 -4.27
N GLN A 208 -14.97 15.45 -3.15
CA GLN A 208 -15.61 15.80 -1.89
C GLN A 208 -16.30 17.16 -1.99
N LYS A 209 -15.64 18.17 -2.58
CA LYS A 209 -16.23 19.49 -2.80
C LYS A 209 -17.47 19.39 -3.70
N PHE A 210 -17.37 18.66 -4.81
CA PHE A 210 -18.50 18.43 -5.71
C PHE A 210 -19.71 17.80 -5.00
N ILE A 211 -19.48 16.84 -4.10
CA ILE A 211 -20.54 16.23 -3.29
C ILE A 211 -21.12 17.22 -2.27
N ARG A 212 -20.27 18.01 -1.60
CA ARG A 212 -20.69 19.06 -0.65
C ARG A 212 -21.54 20.13 -1.33
N ASP A 213 -21.13 20.60 -2.50
CA ASP A 213 -21.85 21.61 -3.30
C ASP A 213 -23.23 21.12 -3.77
N LYS A 214 -23.47 19.81 -3.74
CA LYS A 214 -24.77 19.17 -4.02
C LYS A 214 -25.63 18.95 -2.77
N GLY A 215 -25.22 19.50 -1.62
CA GLY A 215 -25.95 19.40 -0.35
C GLY A 215 -25.81 18.05 0.33
N LEU A 216 -24.89 17.18 -0.12
CA LEU A 216 -24.72 15.83 0.41
C LEU A 216 -23.47 15.68 1.29
N GLY A 217 -22.93 16.80 1.79
CA GLY A 217 -21.73 16.82 2.64
C GLY A 217 -21.86 15.99 3.91
N GLY A 218 -23.02 15.99 4.56
CA GLY A 218 -23.28 15.15 5.74
C GLY A 218 -23.34 13.64 5.47
N ARG A 219 -23.26 13.23 4.20
CA ARG A 219 -23.16 11.81 3.79
C ARG A 219 -21.72 11.39 3.47
N LEU A 220 -20.75 12.30 3.57
CA LEU A 220 -19.35 11.94 3.51
C LEU A 220 -18.97 11.25 4.84
N PRO A 221 -18.43 10.02 4.81
CA PRO A 221 -17.77 9.40 5.94
C PRO A 221 -16.84 10.37 6.67
N SER A 222 -16.83 10.29 8.00
CA SER A 222 -16.00 11.13 8.88
C SER A 222 -14.49 10.96 8.67
N PHE A 223 -14.09 9.95 7.88
CA PHE A 223 -12.71 9.61 7.59
C PHE A 223 -12.20 10.21 6.27
N TYR A 224 -12.98 11.11 5.65
CA TYR A 224 -12.67 11.79 4.39
C TYR A 224 -12.25 13.24 4.60
#